data_AF-A0A7W1GEF1-F1
#
_entry.id   AF-A0A7W1GEF1-F1
#
_cell.length_a   1.000
_cell.length_b   1.000
_cell.length_c   1.000
_cell.angle_alpha   90.00
_cell.angle_beta   90.00
_cell.angle_gamma   90.00
#
_symmetry.space_group_name_H-M   'P 1'
#
loop_
_entity.id
_entity.type
_entity.pdbx_description
1 polymer ?
#
loop_
_entity_poly.entity_id
_entity_poly.type
_entity_poly.pdbx_seq_one_letter_code
_entity_poly.pdbx_strand_id
1 'polypeptide(L)'
;MTKILTITLAGSLAVLVAGCSSNEPATNTNTTTANTANTASTVPPKSETATSGAATSGDVPANVRAVFPDAQSFAAQHKDLSSATISSIEKETGNKVADKDHHAYLAFSTAGGARRQIGAATVIKAEGQEVVVVYDSKEGSPVIREVRGGNLPESFLDQFKGKGHDNPLAFGNDIKASGAPEATARAATSAIKADVLAMQSLYGASHSH
;
A
#
# COMPACT_ATOMS: atom_id res chain seq x y z
N MET A 1 42.80 -31.65 -16.99
CA MET A 1 42.55 -32.84 -16.14
C MET A 1 41.37 -32.51 -15.23
N THR A 2 40.18 -32.92 -15.65
CA THR A 2 38.90 -32.57 -15.01
C THR A 2 38.38 -33.83 -14.33
N LYS A 3 38.23 -33.80 -13.01
CA LYS A 3 37.65 -34.91 -12.24
C LYS A 3 36.17 -34.63 -12.00
N ILE A 4 35.35 -35.46 -12.65
CA ILE A 4 33.92 -35.64 -12.40
C ILE A 4 33.79 -36.48 -11.12
N LEU A 5 32.98 -36.03 -10.16
CA LEU A 5 32.57 -36.85 -9.02
C LEU A 5 31.04 -36.86 -8.96
N THR A 6 30.50 -38.01 -9.35
CA THR A 6 29.09 -38.39 -9.27
C THR A 6 28.83 -38.98 -7.88
N ILE A 7 27.79 -38.52 -7.18
CA ILE A 7 27.25 -39.20 -5.99
C ILE A 7 25.73 -39.31 -6.16
N THR A 8 25.25 -40.54 -6.09
CA THR A 8 23.85 -40.96 -6.21
C THR A 8 23.44 -41.72 -4.94
N LEU A 9 22.13 -41.82 -4.71
CA LEU A 9 21.35 -42.60 -3.70
C LEU A 9 21.05 -41.89 -2.38
N ALA A 10 19.91 -42.07 -1.71
CA ALA A 10 18.59 -42.66 -1.99
C ALA A 10 17.75 -42.57 -0.68
N GLY A 11 16.41 -42.53 -0.80
CA GLY A 11 15.44 -42.90 0.26
C GLY A 11 15.33 -41.94 1.45
N SER A 12 14.18 -41.67 2.06
CA SER A 12 13.03 -42.56 2.30
C SER A 12 11.79 -41.76 2.70
N LEU A 13 10.62 -42.32 2.37
CA LEU A 13 9.27 -41.96 2.83
C LEU A 13 9.05 -42.35 4.30
N ALA A 14 8.30 -41.54 5.07
CA ALA A 14 7.46 -42.03 6.18
C ALA A 14 6.32 -41.03 6.50
N VAL A 15 5.12 -41.55 6.67
CA VAL A 15 3.83 -40.90 6.98
C VAL A 15 3.31 -41.47 8.32
N LEU A 16 2.33 -40.79 8.94
CA LEU A 16 1.40 -41.19 10.04
C LEU A 16 1.88 -40.95 11.49
N VAL A 17 1.06 -40.61 12.52
CA VAL A 17 -0.33 -40.13 12.73
C VAL A 17 -0.49 -39.84 14.25
N ALA A 18 -1.56 -39.14 14.63
CA ALA A 18 -2.29 -39.15 15.91
C ALA A 18 -1.80 -38.32 17.12
N GLY A 19 -2.69 -37.40 17.51
CA GLY A 19 -2.77 -36.82 18.85
C GLY A 19 -4.20 -36.39 19.14
N CYS A 20 -5.12 -37.34 19.28
CA CYS A 20 -6.41 -37.10 19.94
C CYS A 20 -6.20 -37.25 21.45
N SER A 21 -6.57 -36.25 22.24
CA SER A 21 -6.87 -36.45 23.66
C SER A 21 -8.04 -35.56 24.05
N SER A 22 -9.17 -36.23 24.29
CA SER A 22 -10.41 -35.67 24.79
C SER A 22 -10.46 -35.93 26.30
N ASN A 23 -10.87 -34.91 27.08
CA ASN A 23 -11.26 -35.09 28.48
C ASN A 23 -12.54 -34.27 28.74
N GLU A 24 -13.67 -34.98 28.87
CA GLU A 24 -14.97 -34.55 29.43
C GLU A 24 -14.92 -34.56 30.98
N PRO A 25 -16.00 -34.26 31.78
CA PRO A 25 -17.42 -33.95 31.50
C PRO A 25 -17.91 -32.63 32.20
N ALA A 26 -19.15 -32.13 32.20
CA ALA A 26 -20.44 -32.79 32.38
C ALA A 26 -21.65 -31.81 32.15
N THR A 27 -22.68 -32.36 31.48
CA THR A 27 -24.13 -32.30 31.81
C THR A 27 -24.90 -30.97 31.80
N ASN A 28 -25.83 -30.80 30.82
CA ASN A 28 -27.30 -30.90 31.06
C ASN A 28 -28.16 -30.62 29.81
N THR A 29 -28.89 -31.66 29.39
CA THR A 29 -30.34 -31.70 29.08
C THR A 29 -31.01 -30.51 28.33
N ASN A 30 -31.44 -30.73 27.09
CA ASN A 30 -32.77 -31.28 26.71
C ASN A 30 -33.36 -30.67 25.42
N THR A 31 -34.07 -31.52 24.68
CA THR A 31 -35.21 -31.25 23.76
C THR A 31 -34.98 -30.78 22.30
N THR A 32 -35.04 -31.76 21.39
CA THR A 32 -36.04 -31.87 20.30
C THR A 32 -36.00 -30.88 19.13
N THR A 33 -35.55 -31.33 17.94
CA THR A 33 -36.39 -31.70 16.76
C THR A 33 -35.50 -31.82 15.50
N ALA A 34 -35.79 -32.87 14.72
CA ALA A 34 -35.19 -33.26 13.45
C ALA A 34 -35.62 -32.29 12.30
N ASN A 35 -35.19 -32.33 11.04
CA ASN A 35 -34.36 -33.19 10.22
C ASN A 35 -34.18 -32.48 8.85
N THR A 36 -33.26 -33.02 8.02
CA THR A 36 -33.31 -33.05 6.54
C THR A 36 -32.68 -31.90 5.73
N ALA A 37 -31.43 -32.17 5.32
CA ALA A 37 -30.88 -32.24 3.95
C ALA A 37 -31.49 -31.36 2.83
N ASN A 38 -30.64 -30.77 1.97
CA ASN A 38 -30.23 -31.38 0.69
C ASN A 38 -29.36 -30.41 -0.18
N THR A 39 -28.51 -31.04 -1.01
CA THR A 39 -27.97 -30.64 -2.33
C THR A 39 -27.02 -29.45 -2.53
N ALA A 40 -25.75 -29.84 -2.75
CA ALA A 40 -24.77 -29.41 -3.76
C ALA A 40 -25.04 -28.18 -4.67
N SER A 41 -24.02 -27.31 -4.78
CA SER A 41 -23.57 -26.74 -6.05
C SER A 41 -22.13 -26.23 -6.00
N THR A 42 -21.37 -26.63 -7.02
CA THR A 42 -20.04 -26.19 -7.44
C THR A 42 -19.99 -24.69 -7.78
N VAL A 43 -19.00 -23.94 -7.26
CA VAL A 43 -18.45 -22.72 -7.88
C VAL A 43 -16.96 -22.54 -7.50
N PRO A 44 -16.02 -22.42 -8.46
CA PRO A 44 -14.74 -21.71 -8.29
C PRO A 44 -14.79 -20.33 -9.02
N PRO A 45 -13.80 -19.43 -8.88
CA PRO A 45 -12.93 -19.10 -7.75
C PRO A 45 -13.12 -17.64 -7.26
N LYS A 46 -12.53 -17.37 -6.10
CA LYS A 46 -12.41 -16.10 -5.37
C LYS A 46 -11.82 -14.98 -6.26
N SER A 47 -12.62 -13.98 -6.59
CA SER A 47 -12.10 -12.67 -6.98
C SER A 47 -11.54 -12.00 -5.73
N GLU A 48 -10.28 -11.57 -5.79
CA GLU A 48 -9.65 -10.75 -4.74
C GLU A 48 -10.35 -9.40 -4.70
N THR A 49 -11.36 -9.31 -3.84
CA THR A 49 -12.04 -8.08 -3.48
C THR A 49 -11.02 -7.18 -2.81
N ALA A 50 -10.66 -6.06 -3.45
CA ALA A 50 -10.06 -4.92 -2.77
C ALA A 50 -10.95 -4.60 -1.57
N THR A 51 -10.45 -4.86 -0.36
CA THR A 51 -11.19 -4.59 0.87
C THR A 51 -11.12 -3.09 1.12
N SER A 52 -12.02 -2.35 0.47
CA SER A 52 -12.34 -0.96 0.80
C SER A 52 -13.15 -0.96 2.10
N GLY A 53 -12.50 -1.19 3.23
CA GLY A 53 -13.09 -0.96 4.54
C GLY A 53 -13.20 0.54 4.78
N ALA A 54 -14.36 1.03 5.21
CA ALA A 54 -14.45 2.37 5.75
C ALA A 54 -13.50 2.45 6.96
N ALA A 55 -12.40 3.20 6.84
CA ALA A 55 -11.49 3.41 7.95
C ALA A 55 -12.25 4.09 9.09
N THR A 56 -12.34 3.41 10.24
CA THR A 56 -12.74 4.11 11.45
C THR A 56 -11.67 5.13 11.81
N SER A 57 -12.02 6.17 12.55
CA SER A 57 -11.08 7.19 13.03
C SER A 57 -9.87 6.61 13.81
N GLY A 58 -9.79 5.32 14.13
CA GLY A 58 -8.59 4.71 14.68
C GLY A 58 -7.46 4.48 13.67
N ASP A 59 -7.78 4.33 12.38
CA ASP A 59 -6.88 3.78 11.37
C ASP A 59 -6.06 4.85 10.61
N VAL A 60 -6.52 6.11 10.66
CA VAL A 60 -5.90 7.21 9.92
C VAL A 60 -4.82 7.90 10.76
N PRO A 61 -3.55 7.93 10.29
CA PRO A 61 -2.46 8.61 10.97
C PRO A 61 -2.75 10.09 11.27
N ALA A 62 -2.26 10.59 12.41
CA ALA A 62 -2.51 11.98 12.84
C ALA A 62 -1.93 13.02 11.86
N ASN A 63 -0.78 12.74 11.28
CA ASN A 63 -0.13 13.55 10.23
C ASN A 63 -0.98 13.62 8.94
N VAL A 64 -1.67 12.54 8.57
CA VAL A 64 -2.62 12.53 7.44
C VAL A 64 -3.85 13.39 7.75
N ARG A 65 -4.36 13.36 8.97
CA ARG A 65 -5.48 14.24 9.36
C ARG A 65 -5.11 15.71 9.34
N ALA A 66 -3.88 16.03 9.76
CA ALA A 66 -3.39 17.40 9.80
C ALA A 66 -3.32 18.08 8.42
N VAL A 67 -3.16 17.31 7.34
CA VAL A 67 -3.15 17.83 5.96
C VAL A 67 -4.55 17.94 5.34
N PHE A 68 -5.59 17.48 6.04
CA PHE A 68 -6.99 17.57 5.60
C PHE A 68 -7.90 18.11 6.71
N PRO A 69 -7.78 19.40 7.08
CA PRO A 69 -8.61 19.99 8.14
C PRO A 69 -10.11 20.00 7.80
N ASP A 70 -10.45 20.06 6.51
CA ASP A 70 -11.84 20.09 6.02
C ASP A 70 -12.44 18.70 5.77
N ALA A 71 -11.66 17.63 6.02
CA ALA A 71 -12.16 16.27 5.89
C ALA A 71 -13.09 15.91 7.05
N GLN A 72 -14.26 15.40 6.70
CA GLN A 72 -15.24 14.90 7.67
C GLN A 72 -15.20 13.38 7.80
N SER A 73 -14.66 12.69 6.80
CA SER A 73 -14.44 11.24 6.84
C SER A 73 -13.24 10.85 6.01
N PHE A 74 -12.68 9.69 6.31
CA PHE A 74 -11.57 9.10 5.57
C PHE A 74 -11.93 7.67 5.16
N ALA A 75 -11.31 7.19 4.08
CA ALA A 75 -11.25 5.77 3.77
C ALA A 75 -9.80 5.37 3.58
N ALA A 76 -9.32 4.41 4.37
CA ALA A 76 -8.03 3.78 4.12
C ALA A 76 -8.21 2.75 2.99
N GLN A 77 -7.25 2.74 2.08
CA GLN A 77 -7.18 1.80 0.99
C GLN A 77 -5.81 1.16 1.02
N HIS A 78 -5.84 -0.16 0.86
CA HIS A 78 -4.68 -1.02 0.79
C HIS A 78 -4.76 -1.72 -0.55
N LYS A 79 -3.69 -1.63 -1.33
CA LYS A 79 -3.60 -2.24 -2.64
C LYS A 79 -2.22 -2.83 -2.81
N ASP A 80 -2.21 -4.11 -3.15
CA ASP A 80 -0.98 -4.79 -3.49
C ASP A 80 -0.39 -4.25 -4.81
N LEU A 81 0.91 -3.97 -4.77
CA LEU A 81 1.70 -3.66 -5.95
C LEU A 81 2.02 -4.95 -6.70
N SER A 82 1.65 -4.99 -7.98
CA SER A 82 2.02 -6.10 -8.86
C SER A 82 3.55 -6.20 -8.98
N SER A 83 4.06 -7.41 -9.25
CA SER A 83 5.50 -7.62 -9.47
C SER A 83 6.06 -6.79 -10.62
N ALA A 84 5.24 -6.52 -11.65
CA ALA A 84 5.58 -5.64 -12.76
C ALA A 84 5.72 -4.19 -12.29
N THR A 85 4.77 -3.69 -11.49
CA THR A 85 4.81 -2.34 -10.91
C THR A 85 6.03 -2.18 -10.00
N ILE A 86 6.28 -3.15 -9.11
CA ILE A 86 7.46 -3.15 -8.24
C ILE A 86 8.74 -3.07 -9.09
N SER A 87 8.87 -3.93 -10.10
CA SER A 87 10.06 -3.95 -10.97
C SER A 87 10.27 -2.61 -11.70
N SER A 88 9.19 -1.97 -12.15
CA SER A 88 9.25 -0.66 -12.77
C SER A 88 9.73 0.41 -11.79
N ILE A 89 9.15 0.43 -10.57
CA ILE A 89 9.55 1.36 -9.51
C ILE A 89 11.03 1.18 -9.15
N GLU A 90 11.49 -0.07 -8.95
CA GLU A 90 12.89 -0.33 -8.60
C GLU A 90 13.85 0.10 -9.71
N LYS A 91 13.48 -0.11 -10.98
CA LYS A 91 14.26 0.35 -12.13
C LYS A 91 14.35 1.87 -12.19
N GLU A 92 13.25 2.55 -11.92
CA GLU A 92 13.14 4.01 -12.04
C GLU A 92 13.72 4.78 -10.86
N THR A 93 13.72 4.19 -9.67
CA THR A 93 14.20 4.83 -8.44
C THR A 93 15.59 4.35 -8.03
N GLY A 94 16.03 3.19 -8.54
CA GLY A 94 17.27 2.53 -8.14
C GLY A 94 17.22 1.88 -6.76
N ASN A 95 16.08 1.94 -6.06
CA ASN A 95 15.90 1.44 -4.71
C ASN A 95 14.97 0.23 -4.67
N LYS A 96 15.13 -0.62 -3.67
CA LYS A 96 14.19 -1.73 -3.42
C LYS A 96 12.91 -1.22 -2.80
N VAL A 97 11.78 -1.74 -3.30
CA VAL A 97 10.48 -1.48 -2.68
C VAL A 97 10.37 -2.32 -1.41
N ALA A 98 10.28 -1.66 -0.26
CA ALA A 98 10.22 -2.34 1.04
C ALA A 98 8.83 -2.94 1.30
N ASP A 99 7.78 -2.17 1.01
CA ASP A 99 6.39 -2.54 1.26
C ASP A 99 5.67 -2.81 -0.07
N LYS A 100 5.12 -4.02 -0.19
CA LYS A 100 4.33 -4.42 -1.38
C LYS A 100 2.88 -3.95 -1.30
N ASP A 101 2.43 -3.55 -0.11
CA ASP A 101 1.10 -3.01 0.10
C ASP A 101 1.16 -1.48 0.11
N HIS A 102 0.46 -0.86 -0.84
CA HIS A 102 0.36 0.58 -0.96
C HIS A 102 -0.82 1.11 -0.13
N HIS A 103 -0.51 2.02 0.79
CA HIS A 103 -1.47 2.58 1.73
C HIS A 103 -1.86 3.99 1.30
N ALA A 104 -3.13 4.18 0.96
CA ALA A 104 -3.69 5.48 0.60
C ALA A 104 -4.90 5.83 1.48
N TYR A 105 -4.92 7.06 1.97
CA TYR A 105 -6.00 7.60 2.79
C TYR A 105 -6.79 8.61 1.97
N LEU A 106 -7.98 8.23 1.54
CA LEU A 106 -8.88 9.10 0.79
C LEU A 106 -9.65 9.99 1.75
N ALA A 107 -9.54 11.31 1.57
CA ALA A 107 -10.22 12.30 2.40
C ALA A 107 -11.52 12.75 1.72
N PHE A 108 -12.61 12.81 2.50
CA PHE A 108 -13.92 13.22 1.99
C PHE A 108 -14.52 14.34 2.83
N SER A 109 -15.18 15.27 2.15
CA SER A 109 -16.00 16.31 2.76
C SER A 109 -17.43 16.25 2.23
N THR A 110 -18.40 16.60 3.06
CA THR A 110 -19.80 16.85 2.66
C THR A 110 -20.10 18.35 2.56
N ALA A 111 -19.07 19.20 2.57
CA ALA A 111 -19.21 20.62 2.27
C ALA A 111 -19.90 20.79 0.90
N GLY A 112 -21.10 21.39 0.91
CA GLY A 112 -21.95 21.51 -0.28
C GLY A 112 -22.98 20.38 -0.47
N GLY A 113 -23.25 19.58 0.56
CA GLY A 113 -24.41 18.67 0.65
C GLY A 113 -24.17 17.24 0.14
N ALA A 114 -23.25 17.04 -0.80
CA ALA A 114 -22.86 15.71 -1.28
C ALA A 114 -21.45 15.33 -0.80
N ARG A 115 -21.25 14.06 -0.44
CA ARG A 115 -19.92 13.54 -0.07
C ARG A 115 -19.02 13.54 -1.31
N ARG A 116 -17.96 14.34 -1.28
CA ARG A 116 -16.95 14.45 -2.33
C ARG A 116 -15.58 14.15 -1.77
N GLN A 117 -14.75 13.48 -2.58
CA GLN A 117 -13.35 13.32 -2.28
C GLN A 117 -12.64 14.68 -2.44
N ILE A 118 -11.88 15.09 -1.43
CA ILE A 118 -11.10 16.34 -1.42
C ILE A 118 -9.60 16.11 -1.55
N GLY A 119 -9.18 14.85 -1.69
CA GLY A 119 -7.82 14.44 -2.00
C GLY A 119 -7.53 13.02 -1.50
N ALA A 120 -6.26 12.63 -1.64
CA ALA A 120 -5.70 11.42 -1.06
C ALA A 120 -4.37 11.76 -0.38
N ALA A 121 -3.97 10.99 0.62
CA ALA A 121 -2.61 11.06 1.14
C ALA A 121 -2.02 9.68 1.34
N THR A 122 -0.71 9.58 1.18
CA THR A 122 0.09 8.40 1.47
C THR A 122 1.10 8.78 2.56
N VAL A 123 1.56 7.78 3.32
CA VAL A 123 2.63 7.96 4.30
C VAL A 123 3.78 7.06 3.88
N ILE A 124 4.92 7.67 3.59
CA ILE A 124 6.14 6.98 3.18
C ILE A 124 7.24 7.18 4.21
N LYS A 125 8.19 6.25 4.27
CA LYS A 125 9.37 6.35 5.12
C LYS A 125 10.62 6.63 4.29
N ALA A 126 11.36 7.66 4.65
CA ALA A 126 12.66 8.00 4.05
C ALA A 126 13.67 8.25 5.16
N GLU A 127 14.76 7.47 5.22
CA GLU A 127 15.81 7.56 6.25
C GLU A 127 15.25 7.62 7.70
N GLY A 128 14.21 6.82 7.97
CA GLY A 128 13.57 6.76 9.30
C GLY A 128 12.61 7.91 9.61
N GLN A 129 12.36 8.81 8.65
CA GLN A 129 11.38 9.89 8.78
C GLN A 129 10.10 9.57 8.01
N GLU A 130 8.95 9.88 8.62
CA GLU A 130 7.66 9.78 7.95
C GLU A 130 7.36 11.05 7.15
N VAL A 131 7.07 10.86 5.88
CA VAL A 131 6.71 11.91 4.93
C VAL A 131 5.29 11.61 4.45
N VAL A 132 4.41 12.60 4.53
CA VAL A 132 3.04 12.55 4.01
C VAL A 132 3.05 13.20 2.63
N VAL A 133 2.70 12.43 1.60
CA VAL A 133 2.51 12.95 0.25
C VAL A 133 1.02 13.11 0.01
N VAL A 134 0.60 14.29 -0.37
CA VAL A 134 -0.81 14.64 -0.54
C VAL A 134 -1.10 14.83 -2.02
N TYR A 135 -2.15 14.19 -2.50
CA TYR A 135 -2.53 14.15 -3.90
C TYR A 135 -3.90 14.76 -4.15
N ASP A 136 -3.98 15.49 -5.26
CA ASP A 136 -5.24 15.76 -5.97
C ASP A 136 -5.37 14.82 -7.17
N SER A 137 -6.59 14.65 -7.66
CA SER A 137 -6.83 14.04 -8.97
C SER A 137 -6.95 15.12 -10.02
N LYS A 138 -6.06 15.09 -11.01
CA LYS A 138 -6.11 15.97 -12.18
C LYS A 138 -6.21 15.10 -13.43
N GLU A 139 -7.29 15.27 -14.19
CA GLU A 139 -7.52 14.50 -15.42
C GLU A 139 -7.52 12.97 -15.21
N GLY A 140 -7.91 12.53 -14.01
CA GLY A 140 -7.89 11.11 -13.62
C GLY A 140 -6.54 10.60 -13.12
N SER A 141 -5.51 11.45 -13.05
CA SER A 141 -4.16 11.09 -12.60
C SER A 141 -3.82 11.77 -11.26
N PRO A 142 -3.08 11.09 -10.37
CA PRO A 142 -2.61 11.67 -9.12
C PRO A 142 -1.52 12.71 -9.36
N VAL A 143 -1.72 13.90 -8.80
CA VAL A 143 -0.74 15.01 -8.81
C VAL A 143 -0.51 15.46 -7.38
N ILE A 144 0.75 15.65 -7.01
CA ILE A 144 1.15 16.09 -5.67
C ILE A 144 0.62 17.51 -5.45
N ARG A 145 -0.27 17.67 -4.47
CA ARG A 145 -0.73 18.97 -3.97
C ARG A 145 0.27 19.59 -3.01
N GLU A 146 0.80 18.79 -2.10
CA GLU A 146 1.80 19.17 -1.12
C GLU A 146 2.50 17.93 -0.56
N VAL A 147 3.67 18.14 0.03
CA VAL A 147 4.40 17.12 0.79
C VAL A 147 4.72 17.70 2.15
N ARG A 148 4.46 16.95 3.21
CA ARG A 148 4.76 17.37 4.59
C ARG A 148 5.48 16.27 5.34
N GLY A 149 6.19 16.63 6.40
CA GLY A 149 6.74 15.66 7.33
C GLY A 149 8.26 15.50 7.23
N GLY A 150 8.78 14.76 8.20
CA GLY A 150 10.19 14.77 8.56
C GLY A 150 10.69 16.12 9.07
N ASN A 151 11.97 16.18 9.39
CA ASN A 151 12.70 17.43 9.61
C ASN A 151 13.23 17.99 8.26
N LEU A 152 12.47 17.77 7.19
CA LEU A 152 12.81 18.25 5.85
C LEU A 152 12.36 19.70 5.70
N PRO A 153 13.18 20.57 5.09
CA PRO A 153 12.84 21.97 4.90
C PRO A 153 11.72 22.10 3.86
N GLU A 154 10.85 23.08 4.06
CA GLU A 154 9.72 23.36 3.16
C GLU A 154 10.20 23.69 1.74
N SER A 155 11.33 24.40 1.59
CA SER A 155 11.97 24.66 0.29
C SER A 155 12.39 23.39 -0.47
N PHE A 156 12.66 22.28 0.24
CA PHE A 156 12.86 20.98 -0.38
C PHE A 156 11.53 20.38 -0.83
N LEU A 157 10.55 20.34 0.07
CA LEU A 157 9.25 19.70 -0.14
C LEU A 157 8.39 20.40 -1.21
N ASP A 158 8.48 21.72 -1.32
CA ASP A 158 7.72 22.51 -2.30
C ASP A 158 8.10 22.19 -3.76
N GLN A 159 9.31 21.66 -4.00
CA GLN A 159 9.73 21.26 -5.34
C GLN A 159 8.89 20.11 -5.92
N PHE A 160 8.20 19.35 -5.06
CA PHE A 160 7.33 18.25 -5.49
C PHE A 160 5.92 18.71 -5.87
N LYS A 161 5.51 19.93 -5.47
CA LYS A 161 4.16 20.43 -5.71
C LYS A 161 3.87 20.56 -7.20
N GLY A 162 2.69 20.10 -7.60
CA GLY A 162 2.22 20.08 -8.98
C GLY A 162 2.88 19.00 -9.84
N LYS A 163 3.77 18.17 -9.30
CA LYS A 163 4.37 17.04 -10.02
C LYS A 163 3.51 15.79 -9.87
N GLY A 164 3.36 15.04 -10.96
CA GLY A 164 2.78 13.70 -11.00
C GLY A 164 3.73 12.74 -11.71
N HIS A 165 3.19 11.63 -12.22
CA HIS A 165 3.97 10.60 -12.88
C HIS A 165 4.63 11.05 -14.20
N ASP A 166 4.04 12.02 -14.90
CA ASP A 166 4.59 12.60 -16.14
C ASP A 166 5.77 13.55 -15.88
N ASN A 167 5.97 13.96 -14.62
CA ASN A 167 6.97 14.95 -14.29
C ASN A 167 8.28 14.30 -13.82
N PRO A 168 9.43 14.86 -14.22
CA PRO A 168 10.70 14.34 -13.77
C PRO A 168 10.92 14.68 -12.29
N LEU A 169 11.37 13.66 -11.56
CA LEU A 169 11.59 13.62 -10.11
C LEU A 169 13.00 13.09 -9.80
N ALA A 170 14.00 13.41 -10.62
CA ALA A 170 15.37 12.97 -10.38
C ALA A 170 16.09 13.92 -9.43
N PHE A 171 16.63 13.38 -8.34
CA PHE A 171 17.47 14.14 -7.42
C PHE A 171 18.75 14.63 -8.13
N GLY A 172 19.14 15.88 -7.87
CA GLY A 172 20.28 16.55 -8.50
C GLY A 172 19.94 17.25 -9.82
N ASN A 173 18.96 16.73 -10.57
CA ASN A 173 18.50 17.33 -11.83
C ASN A 173 17.26 18.18 -11.63
N ASP A 174 16.18 17.58 -11.14
CA ASP A 174 14.86 18.22 -11.00
C ASP A 174 14.56 18.63 -9.57
N ILE A 175 15.09 17.87 -8.61
CA ILE A 175 14.93 18.10 -7.17
C ILE A 175 16.31 18.33 -6.56
N LYS A 176 16.48 19.47 -5.88
CA LYS A 176 17.70 19.83 -5.15
C LYS A 176 17.47 19.70 -3.66
N ALA A 177 18.53 19.46 -2.89
CA ALA A 177 18.44 19.28 -1.44
C ALA A 177 17.82 20.48 -0.70
N SER A 178 18.02 21.70 -1.21
CA SER A 178 17.35 22.93 -0.73
C SER A 178 17.32 23.08 0.80
N GLY A 179 18.46 22.83 1.45
CA GLY A 179 18.64 22.90 2.90
C GLY A 179 18.55 21.57 3.65
N ALA A 180 18.06 20.51 3.00
CA ALA A 180 18.05 19.17 3.57
C ALA A 180 19.44 18.53 3.50
N PRO A 181 19.78 17.59 4.41
CA PRO A 181 20.95 16.74 4.24
C PRO A 181 20.87 15.98 2.92
N GLU A 182 21.95 15.94 2.14
CA GLU A 182 21.91 15.41 0.77
C GLU A 182 21.43 13.95 0.71
N ALA A 183 21.89 13.12 1.65
CA ALA A 183 21.46 11.72 1.76
C ALA A 183 19.95 11.61 2.01
N THR A 184 19.42 12.36 2.98
CA THR A 184 18.00 12.40 3.32
C THR A 184 17.17 12.94 2.16
N ALA A 185 17.63 14.00 1.50
CA ALA A 185 16.96 14.60 0.36
C ALA A 185 16.88 13.62 -0.83
N ARG A 186 17.97 12.90 -1.11
CA ARG A 186 18.02 11.87 -2.15
C ARG A 186 17.08 10.72 -1.82
N ALA A 187 17.12 10.20 -0.59
CA ALA A 187 16.25 9.12 -0.15
C ALA A 187 14.77 9.52 -0.19
N ALA A 188 14.43 10.72 0.29
CA ALA A 188 13.07 11.27 0.24
C ALA A 188 12.60 11.45 -1.21
N THR A 189 13.46 11.97 -2.10
CA THR A 189 13.13 12.12 -3.52
C THR A 189 12.81 10.77 -4.16
N SER A 190 13.64 9.75 -3.92
CA SER A 190 13.39 8.40 -4.46
C SER A 190 12.13 7.76 -3.88
N ALA A 191 11.86 7.95 -2.58
CA ALA A 191 10.66 7.42 -1.93
C ALA A 191 9.38 8.11 -2.46
N ILE A 192 9.40 9.43 -2.63
CA ILE A 192 8.28 10.18 -3.23
C ILE A 192 8.08 9.74 -4.68
N LYS A 193 9.17 9.58 -5.45
CA LYS A 193 9.07 9.08 -6.83
C LYS A 193 8.44 7.68 -6.87
N ALA A 194 8.87 6.77 -5.99
CA ALA A 194 8.28 5.44 -5.88
C ALA A 194 6.77 5.49 -5.61
N ASP A 195 6.37 6.37 -4.68
CA ASP A 195 4.98 6.54 -4.29
C ASP A 195 4.12 7.14 -5.41
N VAL A 196 4.64 8.12 -6.16
CA VAL A 196 3.96 8.70 -7.34
C VAL A 196 3.71 7.63 -8.40
N LEU A 197 4.70 6.78 -8.67
CA LEU A 197 4.58 5.68 -9.63
C LEU A 197 3.58 4.62 -9.16
N ALA A 198 3.60 4.28 -7.87
CA ALA A 198 2.62 3.38 -7.25
C ALA A 198 1.20 3.96 -7.35
N MET A 199 1.03 5.22 -6.95
CA MET A 199 -0.25 5.94 -7.01
C MET A 199 -0.79 5.98 -8.44
N GLN A 200 0.06 6.27 -9.42
CA GLN A 200 -0.33 6.27 -10.83
C GLN A 200 -0.77 4.88 -11.30
N SER A 201 0.00 3.83 -10.96
CA SER A 201 -0.32 2.46 -11.38
C SER A 201 -1.62 1.94 -10.76
N LEU A 202 -1.98 2.41 -9.56
CA LEU A 202 -3.10 1.87 -8.79
C LEU A 202 -4.38 2.70 -8.87
N TYR A 203 -4.24 4.02 -9.08
CA TYR A 203 -5.32 5.00 -8.99
C TYR A 203 -5.37 5.98 -10.16
N GLY A 204 -4.31 6.05 -10.96
CA GLY A 204 -4.28 6.91 -12.13
C GLY A 204 -5.09 6.31 -13.29
N ALA A 205 -5.49 7.18 -14.21
CA ALA A 205 -6.12 6.75 -15.45
C ALA A 205 -5.20 5.80 -16.22
N SER A 206 -5.80 4.84 -16.91
CA SER A 206 -5.08 4.00 -17.88
C SER A 206 -4.52 4.90 -18.97
N HIS A 207 -3.22 5.18 -18.96
CA HIS A 207 -2.58 5.87 -20.06
C HIS A 207 -2.46 4.87 -21.21
N SER A 208 -3.27 5.08 -22.25
CA SER A 208 -3.05 4.44 -23.55
C SER A 208 -1.75 5.02 -24.10
N HIS A 209 -0.69 4.22 -24.04
CA HIS A 209 0.63 4.59 -24.55
C HIS A 209 0.71 4.43 -26.07
#